data_AF-A0A924FGT2-F1
#
_entry.id   AF-A0A924FGT2-F1
#
_cell.length_a   1.000
_cell.length_b   1.000
_cell.length_c   1.000
_cell.angle_alpha   90.00
_cell.angle_beta   90.00
_cell.angle_gamma   90.00
#
_symmetry.space_group_name_H-M   'P 1'
#
loop_
_entity.id
_entity.type
_entity.pdbx_description
1 polymer ?
#
loop_
_entity_poly.entity_id
_entity_poly.type
_entity_poly.pdbx_seq_one_letter_code
_entity_poly.pdbx_strand_id
1 'polypeptide(L)' 'NLGFDDNHLFVGRKPERLFLPKPHVSTAYVFTLEDYFFAYPNNYNYYVNHYRNTFQHGGVSLEEMVIPFAYLKAK' A
#
# COMPACT_ATOMS: atom_id res chain seq x y z
N ASN A 1 -6.30 -18.19 1.63
CA ASN A 1 -6.64 -17.68 0.29
C ASN A 1 -7.47 -16.42 0.52
N LEU A 2 -6.84 -15.25 0.46
CA LEU A 2 -7.54 -13.98 0.60
C LEU A 2 -8.09 -13.68 -0.80
N GLY A 3 -9.40 -13.82 -1.00
CA GLY A 3 -10.02 -13.47 -2.27
C GLY A 3 -9.97 -11.96 -2.43
N PHE A 4 -9.12 -11.47 -3.31
CA PHE A 4 -9.04 -10.06 -3.66
C PHE A 4 -8.96 -9.90 -5.18
N ASP A 5 -9.47 -8.77 -5.67
CA ASP A 5 -9.34 -8.38 -7.07
C ASP A 5 -7.91 -7.90 -7.32
N ASP A 6 -7.16 -8.62 -8.16
CA ASP A 6 -5.75 -8.36 -8.43
C ASP A 6 -5.50 -7.05 -9.21
N ASN A 7 -6.54 -6.44 -9.81
CA ASN A 7 -6.38 -5.29 -10.70
C ASN A 7 -5.85 -4.02 -10.00
N HIS A 8 -6.12 -3.85 -8.71
CA HIS A 8 -5.76 -2.65 -7.94
C HIS A 8 -4.74 -2.93 -6.83
N LEU A 9 -4.04 -4.06 -6.94
CA LEU A 9 -3.15 -4.55 -5.90
C LEU A 9 -1.76 -4.87 -6.45
N PHE A 10 -0.75 -4.47 -5.70
CA PHE A 10 0.60 -4.97 -5.87
C PHE A 10 0.87 -6.07 -4.85
N VAL A 11 1.11 -7.30 -5.33
CA VAL A 11 1.37 -8.47 -4.49
C VAL A 11 2.87 -8.82 -4.49
N GLY A 12 3.57 -8.42 -3.44
CA GLY A 12 4.96 -8.77 -3.17
C GLY A 12 5.11 -10.21 -2.67
N ARG A 13 5.02 -11.20 -3.56
CA ARG A 13 5.19 -12.64 -3.24
C ARG A 13 6.63 -13.04 -2.87
N LYS A 14 7.60 -12.15 -3.13
CA LYS A 14 9.01 -12.32 -2.75
C LYS A 14 9.46 -11.07 -1.96
N PRO A 15 9.18 -11.01 -0.65
CA PRO A 15 9.45 -9.82 0.18
C PRO A 15 10.88 -9.31 0.08
N GLU A 16 11.85 -10.22 -0.07
CA GLU A 16 13.27 -9.91 -0.19
C GLU A 16 13.61 -9.00 -1.38
N ARG A 17 12.81 -9.04 -2.46
CA ARG A 17 12.99 -8.16 -3.63
C ARG A 17 12.55 -6.72 -3.38
N LEU A 18 11.76 -6.52 -2.33
CA LEU A 18 11.25 -5.22 -1.89
C LEU A 18 12.04 -4.71 -0.67
N PHE A 19 13.12 -5.40 -0.30
CA PHE A 19 13.87 -5.14 0.94
C PHE A 19 12.99 -5.26 2.21
N LEU A 20 11.94 -6.09 2.15
CA LEU A 20 11.04 -6.37 3.27
C LEU A 20 11.43 -7.68 3.99
N PRO A 21 11.14 -7.81 5.29
CA PRO A 21 11.46 -9.02 6.05
C PRO A 21 10.65 -10.23 5.55
N LYS A 22 11.27 -11.41 5.65
CA LYS A 22 10.66 -12.68 5.25
C LYS A 22 10.77 -13.70 6.40
N PRO A 23 9.92 -13.60 7.43
CA PRO A 23 9.96 -14.51 8.57
C PRO A 23 9.62 -15.95 8.18
N HIS A 24 8.77 -16.14 7.15
CA HIS A 24 8.41 -17.46 6.63
C HIS A 24 8.51 -17.50 5.10
N VAL A 25 8.72 -18.70 4.54
CA VAL A 25 8.81 -18.90 3.08
C VAL A 25 7.54 -18.44 2.37
N SER A 26 6.39 -18.56 3.03
CA SER A 26 5.07 -18.18 2.52
C SER A 26 4.68 -16.72 2.79
N THR A 27 5.55 -15.92 3.41
CA THR A 27 5.24 -14.49 3.65
C THR A 27 5.08 -13.75 2.33
N ALA A 28 3.97 -13.02 2.20
CA ALA A 28 3.71 -12.11 1.10
C ALA A 28 3.18 -10.78 1.66
N TYR A 29 3.50 -9.70 0.96
CA TYR A 29 2.98 -8.36 1.26
C TYR A 29 2.01 -7.95 0.16
N VAL A 30 0.96 -7.22 0.52
CA VAL A 30 -0.02 -6.69 -0.42
C VAL A 30 -0.16 -5.21 -0.17
N PHE A 31 -0.07 -4.42 -1.23
CA PHE A 31 -0.21 -2.97 -1.22
C PHE A 31 -1.31 -2.58 -2.20
N THR A 32 -2.05 -1.52 -1.90
CA THR A 32 -3.00 -0.93 -2.86
C THR A 32 -2.29 -0.04 -3.87
N LEU A 33 -2.87 0.06 -5.06
CA LEU A 33 -2.46 0.97 -6.12
C LEU A 33 -3.34 2.23 -6.10
N GLU A 34 -2.81 3.35 -6.60
CA GLU A 34 -3.57 4.59 -6.82
C GLU A 34 -4.31 5.08 -5.57
N ASP A 35 -5.60 5.43 -5.67
CA ASP A 35 -6.45 5.90 -4.58
C ASP A 35 -7.25 4.79 -3.88
N TYR A 36 -6.91 3.52 -4.13
CA TYR A 36 -7.54 2.38 -3.47
C TYR A 36 -7.02 2.19 -2.04
N PHE A 37 -7.90 1.70 -1.16
CA PHE A 37 -7.59 1.39 0.23
C PHE A 37 -8.25 0.09 0.67
N PHE A 38 -7.70 -0.55 1.71
CA PHE A 38 -8.31 -1.72 2.33
C PHE A 38 -9.41 -1.29 3.30
N ALA A 39 -10.61 -1.81 3.10
CA ALA A 39 -11.72 -1.67 4.05
C ALA A 39 -12.00 -3.01 4.73
N TYR A 40 -12.29 -2.97 6.04
CA TYR A 40 -12.69 -4.17 6.75
C TYR A 40 -14.05 -4.67 6.22
N PRO A 41 -14.20 -6.00 5.99
CA PRO A 41 -15.47 -6.55 5.53
C PRO A 41 -16.60 -6.33 6.56
N ASN A 42 -16.26 -6.44 7.84
CA ASN A 42 -17.18 -6.12 8.93
C ASN A 42 -17.44 -4.62 8.94
N ASN A 43 -18.71 -4.23 8.83
CA ASN A 43 -19.14 -2.83 8.74
C ASN A 43 -18.50 -2.06 7.56
N TYR A 44 -18.40 -2.72 6.40
CA TYR A 44 -17.82 -2.17 5.17
C TYR A 44 -18.30 -0.74 4.83
N ASN A 45 -19.61 -0.50 4.86
CA ASN A 45 -20.19 0.80 4.52
C ASN A 45 -19.71 1.93 5.44
N TYR A 46 -19.49 1.64 6.73
CA TYR A 46 -18.92 2.62 7.64
C TYR A 46 -17.49 2.97 7.23
N TYR A 47 -16.62 1.98 7.04
CA TYR A 47 -15.21 2.23 6.73
C TYR A 47 -15.01 2.89 5.37
N VAL A 48 -15.76 2.46 4.35
CA VAL A 48 -15.71 3.10 3.04
C VAL A 48 -16.10 4.57 3.13
N ASN A 49 -17.21 4.90 3.80
CA ASN A 49 -17.64 6.29 3.96
C ASN A 49 -16.68 7.09 4.85
N HIS A 50 -16.10 6.46 5.87
CA HIS A 50 -15.19 7.11 6.81
C HIS A 50 -13.87 7.52 6.14
N TYR A 51 -13.33 6.69 5.25
CA TYR A 51 -12.08 6.97 4.54
C TYR A 51 -12.27 7.67 3.20
N ARG A 52 -13.49 7.72 2.66
CA ARG A 52 -13.79 8.38 1.38
C ARG A 52 -13.39 9.85 1.41
N ASN A 53 -12.69 10.28 0.36
CA ASN A 53 -12.20 11.66 0.18
C ASN A 53 -11.30 12.16 1.32
N THR A 54 -10.71 11.24 2.09
CA THR A 54 -9.68 11.58 3.07
C THR A 54 -8.30 11.29 2.49
N PHE A 55 -7.27 11.94 3.04
CA PHE A 55 -5.89 11.64 2.65
C PHE A 55 -5.44 10.35 3.32
N GLN A 56 -5.20 9.31 2.52
CA GLN A 56 -4.71 8.01 2.95
C GLN A 56 -3.29 7.77 2.41
N HIS A 57 -2.55 6.90 3.06
CA HIS A 57 -1.20 6.49 2.66
C HIS A 57 -0.91 5.05 3.11
N GLY A 58 0.25 4.52 2.73
CA GLY A 58 0.65 3.14 2.95
C GLY A 58 0.48 2.24 1.72
N GLY A 59 0.06 2.80 0.60
CA GLY A 59 0.01 2.14 -0.70
C GLY A 59 1.34 2.23 -1.45
N VAL A 60 1.30 1.92 -2.74
CA VAL A 60 2.43 2.12 -3.67
C VAL A 60 2.03 2.99 -4.85
N SER A 61 1.20 4.02 -4.59
CA SER A 61 0.88 5.05 -5.59
C SER A 61 2.13 5.80 -6.05
N LEU A 62 2.07 6.44 -7.22
CA LEU A 62 3.22 7.16 -7.78
C LEU A 62 3.68 8.28 -6.84
N GLU A 63 2.72 8.97 -6.23
CA GLU A 63 2.89 10.07 -5.29
C GLU A 63 3.56 9.62 -3.98
N GLU A 64 3.33 8.37 -3.56
CA GLU A 64 3.98 7.77 -2.39
C GLU A 64 5.39 7.24 -2.71
N MET A 65 5.62 6.81 -3.95
CA MET A 65 6.91 6.25 -4.37
C MET A 65 7.90 7.31 -4.86
N VAL A 66 7.42 8.42 -5.44
CA VAL A 66 8.23 9.52 -5.96
C VAL A 66 8.19 10.70 -4.99
N ILE A 67 9.19 10.76 -4.11
CA ILE A 67 9.28 11.80 -3.08
C ILE A 67 10.22 12.93 -3.53
N PRO A 68 9.81 14.21 -3.40
CA PRO A 68 10.71 15.33 -3.66
C PRO A 68 11.88 15.31 -2.67
N PHE A 69 13.09 15.51 -3.17
CA PHE A 69 14.28 15.64 -2.34
C PHE A 69 15.02 16.94 -2.67
N ALA A 70 15.61 17.56 -1.65
CA ALA A 70 16.42 18.75 -1.81
C ALA A 70 17.75 18.55 -1.09
N TYR A 71 18.84 19.04 -1.69
CA TYR A 71 20.16 19.06 -1.10
C TYR A 71 20.62 20.52 -0.97
N LEU A 72 20.96 20.92 0.26
CA LEU A 72 21.36 22.29 0.58
C LEU A 72 22.85 22.33 0.93
N LYS A 73 23.55 23.33 0.42
CA LYS A 73 24.94 23.62 0.75
C LYS A 73 25.04 25.01 1.37
N ALA A 74 25.70 25.11 2.52
CA ALA A 74 25.99 26.38 3.16
C ALA A 74 26.89 27.26 2.28
N LYS A 75 26.75 28.56 2.44
CA LYS A 75 27.53 29.56 1.71
C LYS A 75 28.94 29.65 2.23
#